data_AF-A0A7S1UNM5-F1
#
_entry.id   AF-A0A7S1UNM5-F1
#
_cell.length_a   1.000
_cell.length_b   1.000
_cell.length_c   1.000
_cell.angle_alpha   90.00
_cell.angle_beta   90.00
_cell.angle_gamma   90.00
#
_symmetry.space_group_name_H-M   'P 1'
#
loop_
_entity.id
_entity.type
_entity.pdbx_description
1 polymer ?
#
loop_
_entity_poly.entity_id
_entity_poly.type
_entity_poly.pdbx_seq_one_letter_code
_entity_poly.pdbx_strand_id
1 'polypeptide(L)'
;MPWLVKDGKPEDRMFFVHVPRCGGTSLMQHFDVPHKAMEGRSLWGKFGMRTFFRRYKLLESANFPIKTRGNLIFVAMFLGAIPLYVFGYWPFGLFVMLVSLAFLVGLSFVFVAPTISRILLIRRFFLTLVHYILCRFMESIDWCTGTNNKGYMMHLTAQKVLKYGYVSAEEFEQANTMAIVRNPYARMVSIFMYNRFGEQESFDHFMKNWYTIMKPYRETKEMEEWYIPCHAIPQFEYTHFEGKQLVQSIVKQEELKFLKTKKDEHKAVEQDSTVRDLPDPVRNALLGMPHTNKRSTNKKWYEYYNQETLNMCYEMYKNDFVVFDYSPIMEQRPDLKSPTAPTSPRGSLQRMVRNSYRLSIEEQSVRIEKIRTSGEMSGNGANHSVAMAAETIQKELEAGLLNSSSRAATNTLAENDVDNSSNNNNNVTANSATEEQPTDNNV
;
A
#
# COMPACT_ATOMS: atom_id res chain seq x y z
N MET A 1 6.60 -1.65 -0.27
CA MET A 1 7.11 -2.34 0.91
C MET A 1 8.02 -1.38 1.62
N PRO A 2 7.75 -0.98 2.85
CA PRO A 2 8.62 0.01 3.45
C PRO A 2 9.98 -0.59 3.84
N TRP A 3 11.05 0.10 3.46
CA TRP A 3 12.30 0.00 4.21
C TRP A 3 12.02 0.43 5.64
N LEU A 4 12.37 -0.41 6.62
CA LEU A 4 12.31 -0.04 8.03
C LEU A 4 13.65 0.59 8.46
N VAL A 5 14.72 -0.04 7.99
CA VAL A 5 16.11 0.40 8.09
C VAL A 5 16.75 0.18 6.73
N LYS A 6 17.11 1.27 6.04
CA LYS A 6 17.72 1.23 4.70
C LYS A 6 19.23 1.43 4.78
N ASP A 7 19.63 2.43 5.56
CA ASP A 7 21.02 2.81 5.74
C ASP A 7 21.67 2.01 6.89
N GLY A 8 22.99 1.90 6.86
CA GLY A 8 23.76 1.10 7.83
C GLY A 8 24.43 -0.09 7.19
N LYS A 9 24.94 -0.98 8.05
CA LYS A 9 25.61 -2.21 7.60
C LYS A 9 24.57 -3.16 6.99
N PRO A 10 24.95 -4.00 6.00
CA PRO A 10 24.03 -4.93 5.37
C PRO A 10 23.19 -5.76 6.36
N GLU A 11 23.80 -6.23 7.45
CA GLU A 11 23.16 -7.01 8.50
C GLU A 11 22.09 -6.26 9.31
N ASP A 12 22.09 -4.93 9.29
CA ASP A 12 21.11 -4.09 9.99
C ASP A 12 19.96 -3.67 9.05
N ARG A 13 20.13 -3.84 7.73
CA ARG A 13 19.10 -3.47 6.75
C ARG A 13 17.87 -4.35 6.93
N MET A 14 16.70 -3.73 6.93
CA MET A 14 15.43 -4.40 7.13
C MET A 14 14.40 -3.93 6.11
N PHE A 15 13.85 -4.90 5.39
CA PHE A 15 12.85 -4.65 4.37
C PHE A 15 11.55 -5.40 4.67
N PHE A 16 10.46 -4.67 4.82
CA PHE A 16 9.19 -5.24 5.24
C PHE A 16 8.22 -5.41 4.07
N VAL A 17 7.91 -6.67 3.78
CA VAL A 17 6.89 -7.10 2.83
C VAL A 17 5.52 -6.99 3.49
N HIS A 18 4.88 -5.83 3.33
CA HIS A 18 3.64 -5.52 4.03
C HIS A 18 2.42 -6.17 3.36
N VAL A 19 2.05 -7.33 3.90
CA VAL A 19 0.78 -8.01 3.62
C VAL A 19 -0.40 -7.20 4.19
N PRO A 20 -1.36 -6.76 3.38
CA PRO A 20 -2.48 -5.95 3.86
C PRO A 20 -3.23 -6.62 5.01
N ARG A 21 -3.55 -5.81 6.04
CA ARG A 21 -4.33 -6.18 7.23
C ARG A 21 -3.66 -7.20 8.16
N CYS A 22 -2.33 -7.31 8.10
CA CYS A 22 -1.51 -8.19 8.95
C CYS A 22 -0.60 -7.43 9.92
N GLY A 23 -0.98 -6.23 10.37
CA GLY A 23 -0.26 -5.48 11.42
C GLY A 23 0.87 -4.56 10.96
N GLY A 24 1.05 -4.35 9.65
CA GLY A 24 2.17 -3.55 9.14
C GLY A 24 2.17 -2.07 9.51
N THR A 25 1.01 -1.46 9.78
CA THR A 25 0.95 -0.05 10.21
C THR A 25 1.70 0.20 11.52
N SER A 26 1.52 -0.69 12.51
CA SER A 26 2.20 -0.56 13.80
C SER A 26 3.71 -0.53 13.61
N LEU A 27 4.21 -1.38 12.71
CA LEU A 27 5.63 -1.45 12.39
C LEU A 27 6.13 -0.19 11.66
N MET A 28 5.36 0.33 10.70
CA MET A 28 5.71 1.58 10.03
C MET A 28 5.76 2.78 10.97
N GLN A 29 4.86 2.83 11.95
CA GLN A 29 4.87 3.86 12.99
C GLN A 29 6.07 3.68 13.94
N HIS A 30 6.36 2.44 14.33
CA HIS A 30 7.48 2.12 15.22
C HIS A 30 8.84 2.53 14.64
N PHE A 31 9.01 2.37 13.32
CA PHE A 31 10.24 2.73 12.61
C PHE A 31 10.25 4.15 12.03
N ASP A 32 9.22 4.95 12.32
CA ASP A 32 9.03 6.30 11.79
C ASP A 32 9.22 6.41 10.28
N VAL A 33 8.70 5.42 9.55
CA VAL A 33 8.71 5.40 8.08
C VAL A 33 8.05 6.67 7.50
N PRO A 34 6.97 7.23 8.09
CA PRO A 34 6.41 8.48 7.58
C PRO A 34 7.39 9.64 7.53
N HIS A 35 8.16 9.86 8.59
CA HIS A 35 9.17 10.92 8.62
C HIS A 35 10.29 10.66 7.61
N LYS A 36 10.88 9.45 7.66
CA LYS A 36 11.96 9.02 6.76
C LYS A 36 11.58 9.14 5.28
N ALA A 37 10.36 8.75 4.93
CA ALA A 37 9.84 8.88 3.57
C ALA A 37 9.63 10.34 3.10
N MET A 38 9.73 11.33 3.99
CA MET A 38 9.72 12.77 3.67
C MET A 38 11.11 13.41 3.65
N GLU A 39 12.12 12.76 4.24
CA GLU A 39 13.51 13.25 4.25
C GLU A 39 14.07 13.34 2.84
N GLY A 40 14.88 14.37 2.57
CA GLY A 40 15.49 14.61 1.25
C GLY A 40 14.52 15.03 0.12
N ARG A 41 13.20 15.01 0.34
CA ARG A 41 12.21 15.33 -0.71
C ARG A 41 12.00 16.83 -0.90
N SER A 42 11.58 17.20 -2.12
CA SER A 42 11.08 18.55 -2.43
C SER A 42 9.86 18.92 -1.58
N LEU A 43 9.55 20.23 -1.47
CA LEU A 43 8.37 20.69 -0.72
C LEU A 43 7.07 20.05 -1.23
N TRP A 44 6.93 19.90 -2.55
CA TRP A 44 5.80 19.20 -3.17
C TRP A 44 5.74 17.73 -2.74
N GLY A 45 6.87 17.02 -2.81
CA GLY A 45 6.95 15.63 -2.39
C GLY A 45 6.68 15.44 -0.88
N LYS A 46 7.14 16.35 -0.03
CA LYS A 46 6.87 16.35 1.41
C LYS A 46 5.38 16.56 1.68
N PHE A 47 4.75 17.52 1.01
CA PHE A 47 3.31 17.78 1.12
C PHE A 47 2.49 16.56 0.70
N GLY A 48 2.89 15.88 -0.37
CA GLY A 48 2.19 14.69 -0.87
C GLY A 48 2.34 13.46 0.01
N MET A 49 3.52 13.18 0.52
CA MET A 49 3.72 12.11 1.49
C MET A 49 2.99 12.39 2.81
N ARG A 50 3.00 13.65 3.30
CA ARG A 50 2.19 14.05 4.46
C ARG A 50 0.69 13.82 4.22
N THR A 51 0.21 14.16 3.03
CA THR A 51 -1.18 13.93 2.63
C THR A 51 -1.50 12.44 2.57
N PHE A 52 -0.61 11.63 1.99
CA PHE A 52 -0.72 10.18 1.92
C PHE A 52 -0.85 9.55 3.31
N PHE A 53 0.10 9.80 4.21
CA PHE A 53 0.09 9.21 5.56
C PHE A 53 -1.08 9.71 6.41
N ARG A 54 -1.47 10.98 6.27
CA ARG A 54 -2.67 11.50 6.93
C ARG A 54 -3.92 10.77 6.45
N ARG A 55 -4.08 10.58 5.13
CA ARG A 55 -5.21 9.83 4.56
C ARG A 55 -5.19 8.38 5.01
N TYR A 56 -4.02 7.74 5.00
CA TYR A 56 -3.86 6.37 5.48
C TYR A 56 -4.35 6.23 6.93
N LYS A 57 -3.88 7.08 7.84
CA LYS A 57 -4.32 7.11 9.25
C LYS A 57 -5.84 7.36 9.40
N LEU A 58 -6.41 8.24 8.58
CA LEU A 58 -7.86 8.49 8.60
C LEU A 58 -8.64 7.23 8.20
N LEU A 59 -8.23 6.55 7.13
CA LEU A 59 -8.88 5.33 6.64
C LEU A 59 -8.75 4.16 7.63
N GLU A 60 -7.75 4.18 8.50
CA GLU A 60 -7.63 3.24 9.62
C GLU A 60 -8.62 3.48 10.77
N SER A 61 -9.21 4.67 10.83
CA SER A 61 -10.21 5.01 11.85
C SER A 61 -11.64 5.03 11.32
N ALA A 62 -11.83 5.34 10.03
CA ALA A 62 -13.14 5.49 9.41
C ALA A 62 -13.15 5.02 7.95
N ASN A 63 -14.19 4.30 7.54
CA ASN A 63 -14.37 3.87 6.14
C ASN A 63 -14.67 5.07 5.22
N PHE A 64 -15.44 6.05 5.71
CA PHE A 64 -15.83 7.28 5.01
C PHE A 64 -15.60 8.48 5.94
N PRO A 65 -14.40 9.08 5.95
CA PRO A 65 -14.09 10.20 6.83
C PRO A 65 -14.72 11.51 6.29
N ILE A 66 -16.04 11.66 6.48
CA ILE A 66 -16.81 12.83 6.04
C ILE A 66 -16.41 14.08 6.83
N LYS A 67 -16.27 13.93 8.15
CA LYS A 67 -15.99 15.03 9.08
C LYS A 67 -14.48 15.13 9.33
N THR A 68 -13.76 15.78 8.43
CA THR A 68 -12.32 16.06 8.60
C THR A 68 -12.02 17.54 8.51
N ARG A 69 -10.96 17.99 9.20
CA ARG A 69 -10.44 19.36 9.05
C ARG A 69 -10.09 19.70 7.60
N GLY A 70 -9.62 18.70 6.82
CA GLY A 70 -9.32 18.88 5.39
C GLY A 70 -10.57 19.21 4.59
N ASN A 71 -11.66 18.47 4.81
CA ASN A 71 -12.94 18.74 4.15
C ASN A 71 -13.49 20.11 4.51
N LEU A 72 -13.39 20.51 5.79
CA LEU A 72 -13.81 21.84 6.22
C LEU A 72 -13.00 22.94 5.50
N ILE A 73 -11.68 22.79 5.37
CA ILE A 73 -10.83 23.73 4.63
C ILE A 73 -11.27 23.80 3.16
N PHE A 74 -11.46 22.66 2.48
CA PHE A 74 -11.86 22.67 1.08
C PHE A 74 -13.28 23.21 0.86
N VAL A 75 -14.21 22.98 1.78
CA VAL A 75 -15.53 23.61 1.76
C VAL A 75 -15.40 25.13 1.94
N ALA A 76 -14.59 25.58 2.90
CA ALA A 76 -14.37 27.01 3.12
C ALA A 76 -13.68 27.68 1.92
N MET A 77 -12.69 27.02 1.30
CA MET A 77 -12.05 27.50 0.07
C MET A 77 -13.03 27.58 -1.10
N PHE A 78 -13.88 26.56 -1.26
CA PHE A 78 -14.93 26.56 -2.28
C PHE A 78 -15.90 27.73 -2.07
N LEU A 79 -16.40 27.93 -0.85
CA LEU A 79 -17.31 29.03 -0.54
C LEU A 79 -16.64 30.41 -0.68
N GLY A 80 -15.37 30.55 -0.28
CA GLY A 80 -14.60 31.78 -0.44
C GLY A 80 -14.25 32.11 -1.90
N ALA A 81 -14.26 31.11 -2.78
CA ALA A 81 -14.05 31.31 -4.21
C ALA A 81 -15.30 31.80 -4.95
N ILE A 82 -16.50 31.64 -4.37
CA ILE A 82 -17.76 32.14 -4.97
C ILE A 82 -17.73 33.69 -5.09
N PRO A 83 -17.38 34.47 -4.05
CA PRO A 83 -17.21 35.92 -4.20
C PRO A 83 -16.18 36.31 -5.27
N LEU A 84 -15.03 35.62 -5.33
CA LEU A 84 -14.03 35.87 -6.37
C LEU A 84 -14.61 35.68 -7.77
N TYR A 85 -15.42 34.62 -7.94
CA TYR A 85 -16.12 34.37 -9.19
C TYR A 85 -17.12 35.48 -9.54
N VAL A 86 -17.92 35.92 -8.57
CA VAL A 86 -18.99 36.92 -8.76
C VAL A 86 -18.44 38.35 -8.97
N PHE A 87 -17.37 38.75 -8.27
CA PHE A 87 -16.82 40.11 -8.30
C PHE A 87 -15.76 40.34 -9.39
N GLY A 88 -15.83 39.60 -10.50
CA GLY A 88 -15.02 39.86 -11.70
C GLY A 88 -13.69 39.11 -11.80
N TYR A 89 -13.28 38.35 -10.77
CA TYR A 89 -12.11 37.46 -10.82
C TYR A 89 -12.50 36.04 -11.24
N TRP A 90 -13.40 35.92 -12.23
CA TRP A 90 -14.06 34.66 -12.60
C TRP A 90 -13.12 33.51 -12.96
N PRO A 91 -11.98 33.69 -13.68
CA PRO A 91 -11.11 32.55 -14.00
C PRO A 91 -10.45 31.97 -12.75
N PHE A 92 -10.01 32.86 -11.85
CA PHE A 92 -9.36 32.46 -10.61
C PHE A 92 -10.35 31.85 -9.62
N GLY A 93 -11.53 32.47 -9.45
CA GLY A 93 -12.61 31.91 -8.62
C GLY A 93 -13.04 30.52 -9.09
N LEU A 94 -13.24 30.34 -10.40
CA LEU A 94 -13.58 29.04 -10.98
C LEU A 94 -12.48 28.00 -10.75
N PHE A 95 -11.21 28.38 -10.97
CA PHE A 95 -10.08 27.50 -10.71
C PHE A 95 -10.05 27.02 -9.25
N VAL A 96 -10.16 27.94 -8.28
CA VAL A 96 -10.14 27.59 -6.85
C VAL A 96 -11.34 26.72 -6.48
N MET A 97 -12.53 27.00 -7.03
CA MET A 97 -13.71 26.14 -6.84
C MET A 97 -13.47 24.73 -7.36
N LEU A 98 -12.98 24.57 -8.59
CA LEU A 98 -12.75 23.26 -9.21
C LEU A 98 -11.68 22.47 -8.46
N VAL A 99 -10.58 23.11 -8.07
CA VAL A 99 -9.53 22.48 -7.25
C VAL A 99 -10.09 22.06 -5.91
N SER A 100 -10.80 22.95 -5.21
CA SER A 100 -11.37 22.64 -3.88
C SER A 100 -12.37 21.49 -3.96
N LEU A 101 -13.23 21.47 -4.98
CA LEU A 101 -14.17 20.38 -5.22
C LEU A 101 -13.45 19.07 -5.54
N ALA A 102 -12.43 19.10 -6.40
CA ALA A 102 -11.65 17.93 -6.76
C ALA A 102 -10.92 17.33 -5.54
N PHE A 103 -10.35 18.18 -4.67
CA PHE A 103 -9.71 17.73 -3.43
C PHE A 103 -10.72 17.22 -2.40
N LEU A 104 -11.87 17.90 -2.25
CA LEU A 104 -12.95 17.48 -1.35
C LEU A 104 -13.48 16.10 -1.76
N VAL A 105 -13.97 15.98 -3.00
CA VAL A 105 -14.57 14.76 -3.54
C VAL A 105 -13.51 13.67 -3.67
N GLY A 106 -12.37 13.99 -4.28
CA GLY A 106 -11.30 13.05 -4.56
C GLY A 106 -10.69 12.50 -3.28
N LEU A 107 -10.08 13.32 -2.43
CA LEU A 107 -9.22 12.80 -1.36
C LEU A 107 -9.97 12.23 -0.16
N SER A 108 -11.24 12.60 0.04
CA SER A 108 -11.96 12.30 1.28
C SER A 108 -13.24 11.49 1.14
N PHE A 109 -13.88 11.47 -0.03
CA PHE A 109 -15.13 10.74 -0.25
C PHE A 109 -15.00 9.62 -1.28
N VAL A 110 -14.46 9.93 -2.46
CA VAL A 110 -14.44 9.02 -3.60
C VAL A 110 -13.22 8.12 -3.58
N PHE A 111 -12.04 8.61 -3.19
CA PHE A 111 -10.83 7.80 -3.11
C PHE A 111 -10.61 7.25 -1.69
N VAL A 112 -11.63 6.59 -1.13
CA VAL A 112 -11.51 5.84 0.12
C VAL A 112 -11.27 4.36 -0.16
N ALA A 113 -10.80 3.61 0.84
CA ALA A 113 -10.53 2.18 0.66
C ALA A 113 -11.74 1.37 0.14
N PRO A 114 -12.97 1.54 0.67
CA PRO A 114 -14.15 0.84 0.15
C PRO A 114 -14.39 1.04 -1.36
N THR A 115 -14.30 2.28 -1.84
CA THR A 115 -14.58 2.63 -3.24
C THR A 115 -13.44 2.24 -4.17
N ILE A 116 -12.19 2.56 -3.81
CA ILE A 116 -11.01 2.19 -4.61
C ILE A 116 -10.92 0.67 -4.74
N SER A 117 -11.07 -0.06 -3.63
CA SER A 117 -10.91 -1.51 -3.68
C SER A 117 -12.00 -2.20 -4.52
N ARG A 118 -13.20 -1.61 -4.61
CA ARG A 118 -14.38 -2.30 -5.18
C ARG A 118 -14.84 -1.78 -6.52
N ILE A 119 -14.53 -0.53 -6.86
CA ILE A 119 -14.96 0.11 -8.10
C ILE A 119 -13.73 0.32 -8.99
N LEU A 120 -13.58 -0.56 -9.97
CA LEU A 120 -12.44 -0.63 -10.88
C LEU A 120 -12.12 0.72 -11.54
N LEU A 121 -13.14 1.42 -12.04
CA LEU A 121 -12.98 2.70 -12.73
C LEU A 121 -12.41 3.78 -11.80
N ILE A 122 -12.94 3.88 -10.58
CA ILE A 122 -12.48 4.84 -9.56
C ILE A 122 -11.04 4.58 -9.18
N ARG A 123 -10.66 3.31 -9.02
CA ARG A 123 -9.27 2.91 -8.74
C ARG A 123 -8.32 3.32 -9.84
N ARG A 124 -8.63 2.98 -11.10
CA ARG A 124 -7.80 3.36 -12.25
C ARG A 124 -7.65 4.87 -12.34
N PHE A 125 -8.75 5.60 -12.20
CA PHE A 125 -8.73 7.05 -12.19
C PHE A 125 -7.85 7.61 -11.06
N PHE A 126 -7.95 7.07 -9.84
CA PHE A 126 -7.11 7.47 -8.72
C PHE A 126 -5.61 7.25 -8.99
N LEU A 127 -5.24 6.08 -9.50
CA LEU A 127 -3.84 5.77 -9.80
C LEU A 127 -3.29 6.68 -10.92
N THR A 128 -4.09 6.94 -11.96
CA THR A 128 -3.73 7.88 -13.04
C THR A 128 -3.59 9.31 -12.52
N LEU A 129 -4.53 9.77 -11.70
CA LEU A 129 -4.51 11.09 -11.08
C LEU A 129 -3.23 11.28 -10.25
N VAL A 130 -2.93 10.33 -9.36
CA VAL A 130 -1.75 10.45 -8.46
C VAL A 130 -0.44 10.42 -9.25
N HIS A 131 -0.34 9.54 -10.24
CA HIS A 131 0.92 9.34 -10.95
C HIS A 131 1.17 10.41 -12.01
N TYR A 132 0.22 10.64 -12.92
CA TYR A 132 0.42 11.51 -14.07
C TYR A 132 0.01 12.96 -13.79
N ILE A 133 -1.20 13.18 -13.26
CA ILE A 133 -1.75 14.53 -13.08
C ILE A 133 -1.10 15.25 -11.90
N LEU A 134 -0.92 14.56 -10.78
CA LEU A 134 -0.25 15.10 -9.59
C LEU A 134 1.27 14.85 -9.63
N CYS A 135 1.82 14.36 -10.75
CA CYS A 135 3.25 14.15 -10.94
C CYS A 135 3.91 13.35 -9.80
N ARG A 136 3.36 12.17 -9.50
CA ARG A 136 3.91 11.23 -8.48
C ARG A 136 3.95 11.83 -7.07
N PHE A 137 3.01 12.73 -6.79
CA PHE A 137 2.89 13.48 -5.54
C PHE A 137 2.94 12.61 -4.27
N MET A 138 2.30 11.44 -4.29
CA MET A 138 2.16 10.55 -3.14
C MET A 138 3.11 9.35 -3.18
N GLU A 139 4.24 9.44 -3.89
CA GLU A 139 5.11 8.30 -4.14
C GLU A 139 6.51 8.45 -3.53
N SER A 140 6.96 7.51 -2.71
CA SER A 140 8.34 7.42 -2.25
C SER A 140 8.98 6.10 -2.67
N ILE A 141 9.74 6.15 -3.77
CA ILE A 141 10.49 4.99 -4.28
C ILE A 141 11.56 4.57 -3.27
N ASP A 142 12.32 5.54 -2.76
CA ASP A 142 13.46 5.28 -1.87
C ASP A 142 13.08 4.50 -0.62
N TRP A 143 11.87 4.73 -0.12
CA TRP A 143 11.28 4.06 1.03
C TRP A 143 10.19 3.06 0.64
N CYS A 144 10.02 2.80 -0.66
CA CYS A 144 9.03 1.94 -1.30
C CYS A 144 7.64 2.01 -0.63
N THR A 145 7.15 3.24 -0.45
CA THR A 145 5.88 3.56 0.20
C THR A 145 5.12 4.62 -0.60
N GLY A 146 3.83 4.80 -0.30
CA GLY A 146 2.96 5.68 -1.07
C GLY A 146 2.15 4.98 -2.16
N THR A 147 1.78 5.72 -3.20
CA THR A 147 0.94 5.26 -4.32
C THR A 147 1.41 5.82 -5.65
N ASN A 148 1.37 4.99 -6.69
CA ASN A 148 1.66 5.37 -8.08
C ASN A 148 0.81 4.54 -9.07
N ASN A 149 1.14 4.58 -10.37
CA ASN A 149 0.40 3.83 -11.40
C ASN A 149 0.48 2.30 -11.26
N LYS A 150 1.43 1.77 -10.48
CA LYS A 150 1.54 0.34 -10.14
C LYS A 150 0.74 -0.03 -8.88
N GLY A 151 0.10 0.94 -8.23
CA GLY A 151 -0.75 0.73 -7.06
C GLY A 151 -0.18 1.31 -5.78
N TYR A 152 -0.61 0.73 -4.65
CA TYR A 152 -0.07 1.08 -3.33
C TYR A 152 1.28 0.40 -3.13
N MET A 153 2.36 1.16 -3.22
CA MET A 153 3.73 0.63 -3.20
C MET A 153 4.00 -0.22 -1.96
N MET A 154 3.49 0.22 -0.81
CA MET A 154 3.61 -0.52 0.45
C MET A 154 3.02 -1.93 0.37
N HIS A 155 2.00 -2.17 -0.46
CA HIS A 155 1.28 -3.43 -0.61
C HIS A 155 1.57 -4.17 -1.92
N LEU A 156 2.72 -3.91 -2.55
CA LEU A 156 3.21 -4.76 -3.63
C LEU A 156 3.69 -6.10 -3.08
N THR A 157 3.65 -7.15 -3.90
CA THR A 157 4.24 -8.46 -3.60
C THR A 157 5.76 -8.42 -3.77
N ALA A 158 6.50 -9.34 -3.13
CA ALA A 158 7.98 -9.32 -3.20
C ALA A 158 8.46 -9.41 -4.66
N GLN A 159 7.83 -10.30 -5.44
CA GLN A 159 8.08 -10.41 -6.86
C GLN A 159 7.84 -9.10 -7.61
N LYS A 160 6.76 -8.37 -7.31
CA LYS A 160 6.46 -7.10 -7.99
C LYS A 160 7.45 -6.00 -7.66
N VAL A 161 7.91 -5.93 -6.43
CA VAL A 161 8.95 -4.96 -6.02
C VAL A 161 10.22 -5.16 -6.83
N LEU A 162 10.66 -6.41 -6.96
CA LEU A 162 11.82 -6.80 -7.79
C LEU A 162 11.55 -6.54 -9.28
N LYS A 163 10.40 -7.01 -9.80
CA LYS A 163 10.01 -6.87 -11.21
C LYS A 163 9.96 -5.41 -11.68
N TYR A 164 9.47 -4.50 -10.84
CA TYR A 164 9.39 -3.08 -11.18
C TYR A 164 10.66 -2.30 -10.85
N GLY A 165 11.69 -2.94 -10.30
CA GLY A 165 12.97 -2.29 -9.96
C GLY A 165 12.85 -1.27 -8.82
N TYR A 166 11.89 -1.44 -7.90
CA TYR A 166 11.82 -0.57 -6.71
C TYR A 166 12.89 -0.91 -5.67
N VAL A 167 13.36 -2.15 -5.69
CA VAL A 167 14.52 -2.64 -4.94
C VAL A 167 15.28 -3.59 -5.87
N SER A 168 16.59 -3.48 -5.90
CA SER A 168 17.41 -4.40 -6.71
C SER A 168 17.40 -5.81 -6.11
N ALA A 169 17.74 -6.80 -6.93
CA ALA A 169 17.94 -8.18 -6.49
C ALA A 169 18.89 -8.26 -5.29
N GLU A 170 20.07 -7.65 -5.47
CA GLU A 170 21.15 -7.63 -4.50
C GLU A 170 20.75 -6.93 -3.19
N GLU A 171 20.08 -5.77 -3.28
CA GLU A 171 19.61 -5.04 -2.09
C GLU A 171 18.59 -5.88 -1.29
N PHE A 172 17.69 -6.57 -2.00
CA PHE A 172 16.67 -7.40 -1.37
C PHE A 172 17.28 -8.64 -0.69
N GLU A 173 18.32 -9.23 -1.29
CA GLU A 173 19.05 -10.38 -0.73
C GLU A 173 19.90 -10.00 0.48
N GLN A 174 20.57 -8.84 0.42
CA GLN A 174 21.39 -8.34 1.52
C GLN A 174 20.57 -7.89 2.73
N ALA A 175 19.33 -7.46 2.52
CA ALA A 175 18.45 -7.03 3.60
C ALA A 175 17.84 -8.22 4.37
N ASN A 176 17.57 -8.01 5.66
CA ASN A 176 16.70 -8.88 6.43
C ASN A 176 15.25 -8.67 5.96
N THR A 177 14.81 -9.48 5.00
CA THR A 177 13.45 -9.37 4.45
C THR A 177 12.45 -10.14 5.32
N MET A 178 11.36 -9.47 5.70
CA MET A 178 10.36 -10.05 6.60
C MET A 178 8.93 -9.75 6.15
N ALA A 179 8.01 -10.64 6.49
CA ALA A 179 6.57 -10.45 6.32
C ALA A 179 5.82 -10.88 7.58
N ILE A 180 4.69 -10.22 7.85
CA ILE A 180 3.73 -10.68 8.85
C ILE A 180 2.49 -11.18 8.11
N VAL A 181 2.09 -12.40 8.38
CA VAL A 181 0.87 -13.04 7.85
C VAL A 181 -0.13 -13.25 8.97
N ARG A 182 -1.37 -13.60 8.63
CA ARG A 182 -2.45 -13.80 9.60
C ARG A 182 -3.31 -14.97 9.16
N ASN A 183 -3.97 -15.63 10.11
CA ASN A 183 -5.02 -16.61 9.81
C ASN A 183 -5.98 -16.04 8.72
N PRO A 184 -6.18 -16.73 7.57
CA PRO A 184 -6.93 -16.19 6.45
C PRO A 184 -8.38 -15.79 6.79
N TYR A 185 -9.06 -16.55 7.66
CA TYR A 185 -10.40 -16.20 8.11
C TYR A 185 -10.42 -14.91 8.93
N ALA A 186 -9.50 -14.79 9.90
CA ALA A 186 -9.38 -13.57 10.70
C ALA A 186 -8.96 -12.35 9.84
N ARG A 187 -8.11 -12.57 8.82
CA ARG A 187 -7.73 -11.54 7.85
C ARG A 187 -8.92 -11.05 7.03
N MET A 188 -9.75 -11.96 6.53
CA MET A 188 -10.91 -11.59 5.71
C MET A 188 -11.91 -10.72 6.49
N VAL A 189 -12.18 -11.03 7.76
CA VAL A 189 -13.00 -10.14 8.61
C VAL A 189 -12.35 -8.78 8.79
N SER A 190 -11.02 -8.71 8.90
CA SER A 190 -10.30 -7.43 8.94
C SER A 190 -10.40 -6.64 7.63
N ILE A 191 -10.38 -7.34 6.48
CA ILE A 191 -10.59 -6.73 5.15
C ILE A 191 -12.01 -6.19 5.04
N PHE A 192 -13.02 -6.95 5.46
CA PHE A 192 -14.42 -6.51 5.51
C PHE A 192 -14.57 -5.23 6.34
N MET A 193 -14.05 -5.22 7.57
CA MET A 193 -14.11 -4.05 8.45
C MET A 193 -13.44 -2.81 7.86
N TYR A 194 -12.46 -3.00 6.98
CA TYR A 194 -11.75 -1.92 6.31
C TYR A 194 -12.40 -1.46 5.00
N ASN A 195 -13.02 -2.38 4.24
CA ASN A 195 -13.55 -2.11 2.89
C ASN A 195 -15.08 -2.10 2.78
N ARG A 196 -15.82 -2.22 3.89
CA ARG A 196 -17.29 -2.20 3.86
C ARG A 196 -17.87 -0.81 3.53
N PHE A 197 -18.97 -0.79 2.79
CA PHE A 197 -19.78 0.40 2.49
C PHE A 197 -20.64 0.80 3.71
N GLY A 198 -19.97 1.20 4.79
CA GLY A 198 -20.63 1.62 6.02
C GLY A 198 -21.14 0.47 6.88
N GLU A 199 -21.96 0.79 7.89
CA GLU A 199 -22.40 -0.17 8.91
C GLU A 199 -23.51 -1.12 8.44
N GLN A 200 -24.24 -0.75 7.38
CA GLN A 200 -25.38 -1.51 6.88
C GLN A 200 -24.96 -2.67 5.95
N GLU A 201 -23.71 -2.72 5.50
CA GLU A 201 -23.25 -3.83 4.68
C GLU A 201 -22.98 -5.08 5.55
N SER A 202 -23.67 -6.17 5.24
CA SER A 202 -23.43 -7.46 5.90
C SER A 202 -22.15 -8.13 5.39
N PHE A 203 -21.55 -8.97 6.23
CA PHE A 203 -20.37 -9.75 5.84
C PHE A 203 -20.66 -10.72 4.70
N ASP A 204 -21.85 -11.31 4.65
CA ASP A 204 -22.28 -12.21 3.58
C ASP A 204 -22.32 -11.50 2.22
N HIS A 205 -22.97 -10.32 2.17
CA HIS A 205 -23.01 -9.51 0.95
C HIS A 205 -21.61 -9.07 0.51
N PHE A 206 -20.78 -8.62 1.46
CA PHE A 206 -19.39 -8.27 1.20
C PHE A 206 -18.61 -9.44 0.60
N MET A 207 -18.71 -10.64 1.19
CA MET A 207 -17.99 -11.84 0.75
C MET A 207 -18.36 -12.24 -0.68
N LYS A 208 -19.65 -12.22 -1.03
CA LYS A 208 -20.12 -12.53 -2.40
C LYS A 208 -19.54 -11.55 -3.41
N ASN A 209 -19.59 -10.25 -3.11
CA ASN A 209 -19.02 -9.21 -3.97
C ASN A 209 -17.48 -9.34 -4.08
N TRP A 210 -16.80 -9.55 -2.95
CA TRP A 210 -15.35 -9.70 -2.89
C TRP A 210 -14.87 -10.93 -3.67
N TYR A 211 -15.62 -12.02 -3.59
CA TYR A 211 -15.41 -13.22 -4.39
C TYR A 211 -15.54 -12.90 -5.88
N THR A 212 -16.53 -12.11 -6.33
CA THR A 212 -16.59 -11.66 -7.73
C THR A 212 -15.37 -10.81 -8.13
N ILE A 213 -14.93 -9.87 -7.28
CA ILE A 213 -13.75 -9.03 -7.54
C ILE A 213 -12.48 -9.86 -7.73
N MET A 214 -12.35 -10.97 -7.01
CA MET A 214 -11.20 -11.88 -7.11
C MET A 214 -11.21 -12.79 -8.35
N LYS A 215 -12.24 -12.72 -9.21
CA LYS A 215 -12.35 -13.56 -10.41
C LYS A 215 -11.11 -13.52 -11.31
N PRO A 216 -10.52 -12.35 -11.66
CA PRO A 216 -9.31 -12.30 -12.50
C PRO A 216 -8.15 -13.08 -11.89
N TYR A 217 -7.92 -12.97 -10.59
CA TYR A 217 -6.87 -13.73 -9.92
C TYR A 217 -7.16 -15.23 -9.87
N ARG A 218 -8.41 -15.64 -9.64
CA ARG A 218 -8.75 -17.07 -9.60
C ARG A 218 -8.59 -17.74 -10.97
N GLU A 219 -8.96 -17.05 -12.04
CA GLU A 219 -8.96 -17.59 -13.40
C GLU A 219 -7.60 -17.49 -14.09
N THR A 220 -6.91 -16.35 -13.98
CA THR A 220 -5.69 -16.06 -14.77
C THR A 220 -4.47 -15.74 -13.92
N LYS A 221 -4.58 -15.76 -12.58
CA LYS A 221 -3.53 -15.29 -11.65
C LYS A 221 -3.13 -13.84 -11.88
N GLU A 222 -4.02 -13.03 -12.46
CA GLU A 222 -3.81 -11.59 -12.57
C GLU A 222 -3.70 -10.96 -11.18
N MET A 223 -2.63 -10.19 -10.98
CA MET A 223 -2.29 -9.54 -9.71
C MET A 223 -2.10 -8.03 -9.84
N GLU A 224 -2.05 -7.47 -11.05
CA GLU A 224 -1.90 -6.04 -11.28
C GLU A 224 -3.00 -5.23 -10.56
N GLU A 225 -2.58 -4.17 -9.85
CA GLU A 225 -3.51 -3.34 -9.04
C GLU A 225 -4.63 -2.75 -9.91
N TRP A 226 -4.36 -2.62 -11.21
CA TRP A 226 -5.28 -2.18 -12.24
C TRP A 226 -6.53 -3.07 -12.37
N TYR A 227 -6.47 -4.33 -11.94
CA TYR A 227 -7.55 -5.30 -12.03
C TYR A 227 -8.01 -5.76 -10.66
N ILE A 228 -7.08 -6.20 -9.81
CA ILE A 228 -7.38 -6.73 -8.48
C ILE A 228 -6.85 -5.79 -7.39
N PRO A 229 -7.63 -5.43 -6.36
CA PRO A 229 -7.11 -4.65 -5.25
C PRO A 229 -6.11 -5.49 -4.45
N CYS A 230 -4.99 -4.90 -4.03
CA CYS A 230 -3.98 -5.59 -3.21
C CYS A 230 -4.58 -6.34 -2.00
N HIS A 231 -5.58 -5.79 -1.32
CA HIS A 231 -6.25 -6.43 -0.20
C HIS A 231 -6.86 -7.80 -0.52
N ALA A 232 -7.24 -8.04 -1.77
CA ALA A 232 -7.85 -9.29 -2.19
C ALA A 232 -6.82 -10.39 -2.45
N ILE A 233 -5.58 -10.03 -2.78
CA ILE A 233 -4.52 -10.96 -3.11
C ILE A 233 -4.22 -11.87 -1.90
N PRO A 234 -4.04 -13.19 -2.11
CA PRO A 234 -3.61 -14.11 -1.06
C PRO A 234 -2.24 -13.76 -0.48
N GLN A 235 -2.04 -14.07 0.80
CA GLN A 235 -0.83 -13.71 1.54
C GLN A 235 0.41 -14.46 1.04
N PHE A 236 0.23 -15.67 0.51
CA PHE A 236 1.34 -16.43 -0.07
C PHE A 236 1.94 -15.72 -1.28
N GLU A 237 1.14 -15.01 -2.10
CA GLU A 237 1.65 -14.26 -3.26
C GLU A 237 2.55 -13.08 -2.86
N TYR A 238 2.39 -12.57 -1.63
CA TYR A 238 3.28 -11.52 -1.13
C TYR A 238 4.67 -12.04 -0.80
N THR A 239 4.74 -13.29 -0.35
CA THR A 239 5.90 -13.86 0.33
C THR A 239 6.60 -14.94 -0.50
N HIS A 240 5.91 -15.51 -1.48
CA HIS A 240 6.35 -16.61 -2.33
C HIS A 240 6.16 -16.25 -3.81
N PHE A 241 6.92 -16.93 -4.67
CA PHE A 241 6.75 -16.89 -6.12
C PHE A 241 7.12 -18.24 -6.71
N GLU A 242 6.29 -18.78 -7.63
CA GLU A 242 6.49 -20.13 -8.21
C GLU A 242 6.71 -21.22 -7.13
N GLY A 243 5.96 -21.14 -6.03
CA GLY A 243 6.05 -22.12 -4.94
C GLY A 243 7.33 -22.07 -4.11
N LYS A 244 8.17 -21.03 -4.23
CA LYS A 244 9.30 -20.84 -3.31
C LYS A 244 9.22 -19.50 -2.60
N GLN A 245 9.55 -19.51 -1.31
CA GLN A 245 9.64 -18.32 -0.47
C GLN A 245 10.66 -17.33 -1.05
N LEU A 246 10.31 -16.04 -1.05
CA LEU A 246 11.19 -14.93 -1.43
C LEU A 246 11.68 -14.16 -0.20
N VAL A 247 10.81 -13.98 0.79
CA VAL A 247 11.16 -13.29 2.05
C VAL A 247 11.94 -14.22 2.97
N GLN A 248 12.92 -13.71 3.72
CA GLN A 248 13.72 -14.53 4.62
C GLN A 248 12.93 -14.98 5.87
N SER A 249 12.12 -14.08 6.43
CA SER A 249 11.35 -14.31 7.65
C SER A 249 9.84 -14.13 7.44
N ILE A 250 9.04 -15.06 7.94
CA ILE A 250 7.57 -14.95 7.94
C ILE A 250 7.06 -15.19 9.35
N VAL A 251 6.29 -14.23 9.87
CA VAL A 251 5.74 -14.28 11.23
C VAL A 251 4.23 -14.31 11.18
N LYS A 252 3.62 -15.21 11.96
CA LYS A 252 2.17 -15.23 12.17
C LYS A 252 1.76 -14.14 13.16
N GLN A 253 0.80 -13.30 12.80
CA GLN A 253 0.40 -12.11 13.57
C GLN A 253 -0.06 -12.48 15.00
N GLU A 254 -0.78 -13.59 15.15
CA GLU A 254 -1.25 -14.09 16.46
C GLU A 254 -0.13 -14.58 17.38
N GLU A 255 1.07 -14.81 16.86
CA GLU A 255 2.26 -15.22 17.62
C GLU A 255 3.10 -14.01 18.10
N LEU A 256 2.85 -12.81 17.57
CA LEU A 256 3.52 -11.58 18.03
C LEU A 256 3.28 -11.29 19.52
N LYS A 257 2.28 -11.93 20.14
CA LYS A 257 2.05 -11.88 21.59
C LYS A 257 3.23 -12.42 22.40
N PHE A 258 4.10 -13.26 21.81
CA PHE A 258 5.30 -13.77 22.46
C PHE A 258 6.48 -12.77 22.42
N LEU A 259 6.38 -11.71 21.61
CA LEU A 259 7.38 -10.65 21.48
C LEU A 259 6.96 -9.35 22.18
N LYS A 260 6.05 -9.42 23.16
CA LYS A 260 5.63 -8.23 23.90
C LYS A 260 6.73 -7.69 24.81
N THR A 261 7.49 -8.59 25.44
CA THR A 261 8.58 -8.25 26.35
C THR A 261 9.75 -9.20 26.11
N LYS A 262 10.99 -8.77 26.42
CA LYS A 262 12.17 -9.66 26.38
C LYS A 262 11.99 -10.89 27.26
N LYS A 263 11.25 -10.71 28.37
CA LYS A 263 10.94 -11.81 29.28
C LYS A 263 10.01 -12.84 28.64
N ASP A 264 9.15 -12.49 27.70
CA ASP A 264 8.23 -13.46 27.07
C ASP A 264 8.88 -14.27 25.93
N GLU A 265 10.10 -13.93 25.53
CA GLU A 265 10.80 -14.56 24.41
C GLU A 265 11.02 -16.07 24.61
N HIS A 266 11.29 -16.53 25.85
CA HIS A 266 11.45 -17.96 26.14
C HIS A 266 10.18 -18.77 25.82
N LYS A 267 8.99 -18.17 25.94
CA LYS A 267 7.71 -18.83 25.60
C LYS A 267 7.59 -19.11 24.10
N ALA A 268 8.23 -18.30 23.25
CA ALA A 268 8.24 -18.52 21.81
C ALA A 268 9.01 -19.81 21.43
N VAL A 269 10.06 -20.14 22.19
CA VAL A 269 10.89 -21.33 21.99
C VAL A 269 10.11 -22.61 22.34
N GLU A 270 9.30 -22.55 23.40
CA GLU A 270 8.51 -23.69 23.88
C GLU A 270 7.35 -24.09 22.96
N GLN A 271 6.75 -23.13 22.23
CA GLN A 271 5.51 -23.34 21.47
C GLN A 271 5.68 -23.65 19.98
N ASP A 272 6.89 -24.02 19.54
CA ASP A 272 7.24 -24.24 18.12
C ASP A 272 6.72 -23.12 17.19
N SER A 273 6.90 -21.87 17.63
CA SER A 273 6.34 -20.71 16.95
C SER A 273 7.18 -20.28 15.74
N THR A 274 6.56 -19.53 14.81
CA THR A 274 7.27 -18.83 13.72
C THR A 274 8.25 -17.77 14.20
N VAL A 275 8.10 -17.34 15.45
CA VAL A 275 8.96 -16.35 16.10
C VAL A 275 10.29 -16.96 16.55
N ARG A 276 10.34 -18.26 16.85
CA ARG A 276 11.54 -18.93 17.41
C ARG A 276 12.76 -18.77 16.51
N ASP A 277 12.56 -18.91 15.20
CA ASP A 277 13.62 -19.01 14.21
C ASP A 277 13.94 -17.65 13.53
N LEU A 278 13.47 -16.53 14.12
CA LEU A 278 13.73 -15.20 13.57
C LEU A 278 15.17 -14.75 13.82
N PRO A 279 15.85 -14.16 12.80
CA PRO A 279 17.10 -13.45 12.99
C PRO A 279 16.99 -12.36 14.05
N ASP A 280 18.05 -12.14 14.82
CA ASP A 280 18.07 -11.15 15.90
C ASP A 280 17.63 -9.74 15.45
N PRO A 281 18.06 -9.19 14.29
CA PRO A 281 17.59 -7.89 13.84
C PRO A 281 16.07 -7.83 13.68
N VAL A 282 15.48 -8.86 13.06
CA VAL A 282 14.03 -8.98 12.84
C VAL A 282 13.27 -9.16 14.16
N ARG A 283 13.81 -10.00 15.06
CA ARG A 283 13.22 -10.25 16.38
C ARG A 283 13.20 -8.96 17.21
N ASN A 284 14.32 -8.26 17.25
CA ASN A 284 14.45 -6.98 17.96
C ASN A 284 13.53 -5.90 17.38
N ALA A 285 13.33 -5.89 16.05
CA ALA A 285 12.41 -4.97 15.38
C ALA A 285 10.93 -5.20 15.75
N LEU A 286 10.56 -6.43 16.06
CA LEU A 286 9.20 -6.82 16.45
C LEU A 286 8.96 -6.73 17.96
N LEU A 287 10.03 -6.70 18.75
CA LEU A 287 9.99 -6.65 20.20
C LEU A 287 9.32 -5.37 20.69
N GLY A 288 8.26 -5.51 21.49
CA GLY A 288 7.53 -4.37 22.03
C GLY A 288 6.72 -3.59 21.00
N MET A 289 6.52 -4.13 19.79
CA MET A 289 5.75 -3.46 18.74
C MET A 289 4.35 -3.07 19.27
N PRO A 290 3.96 -1.79 19.15
CA PRO A 290 2.73 -1.31 19.76
C PRO A 290 1.50 -1.85 19.04
N HIS A 291 0.52 -2.30 19.79
CA HIS A 291 -0.76 -2.79 19.26
C HIS A 291 -1.74 -1.62 19.06
N THR A 292 -1.32 -0.60 18.30
CA THR A 292 -2.04 0.68 18.11
C THR A 292 -3.41 0.52 17.44
N ASN A 293 -3.63 -0.56 16.68
CA ASN A 293 -4.83 -0.78 15.87
C ASN A 293 -5.87 -1.71 16.49
N LYS A 294 -5.96 -1.77 17.83
CA LYS A 294 -6.99 -2.56 18.50
C LYS A 294 -8.35 -1.87 18.38
N ARG A 295 -9.08 -2.18 17.30
CA ARG A 295 -10.51 -1.83 17.20
C ARG A 295 -11.31 -2.75 18.12
N SER A 296 -12.09 -2.19 19.02
CA SER A 296 -13.11 -2.94 19.74
C SER A 296 -14.18 -3.39 18.76
N THR A 297 -14.32 -4.69 18.56
CA THR A 297 -15.45 -5.26 17.81
C THR A 297 -16.40 -5.90 18.79
N ASN A 298 -17.70 -5.67 18.62
CA ASN A 298 -18.72 -6.30 19.46
C ASN A 298 -18.81 -7.82 19.20
N LYS A 299 -18.34 -8.24 18.02
CA LYS A 299 -18.43 -9.60 17.51
C LYS A 299 -17.03 -10.18 17.32
N LYS A 300 -16.80 -11.43 17.71
CA LYS A 300 -15.54 -12.13 17.40
C LYS A 300 -15.49 -12.46 15.92
N TRP A 301 -14.28 -12.58 15.36
CA TRP A 301 -14.12 -12.76 13.91
C TRP A 301 -14.80 -14.04 13.38
N TYR A 302 -14.77 -15.15 14.12
CA TYR A 302 -15.35 -16.43 13.70
C TYR A 302 -16.89 -16.40 13.65
N GLU A 303 -17.53 -15.49 14.38
CA GLU A 303 -18.99 -15.40 14.40
C GLU A 303 -19.53 -14.78 13.09
N TYR A 304 -18.69 -14.10 12.30
CA TYR A 304 -19.12 -13.51 11.02
C TYR A 304 -19.45 -14.57 9.97
N TYR A 305 -18.93 -15.78 10.12
CA TYR A 305 -19.04 -16.82 9.12
C TYR A 305 -20.34 -17.62 9.23
N ASN A 306 -20.90 -17.91 8.06
CA ASN A 306 -21.81 -19.02 7.80
C ASN A 306 -21.06 -20.06 6.92
N GLN A 307 -21.69 -21.19 6.60
CA GLN A 307 -21.03 -22.23 5.81
C GLN A 307 -20.60 -21.73 4.41
N GLU A 308 -21.44 -20.94 3.75
CA GLU A 308 -21.19 -20.42 2.40
C GLU A 308 -19.96 -19.51 2.37
N THR A 309 -19.93 -18.49 3.23
CA THR A 309 -18.82 -17.53 3.35
C THR A 309 -17.53 -18.19 3.82
N LEU A 310 -17.61 -19.23 4.66
CA LEU A 310 -16.46 -20.02 5.09
C LEU A 310 -15.83 -20.75 3.90
N ASN A 311 -16.66 -21.40 3.06
CA ASN A 311 -16.21 -22.08 1.84
C ASN A 311 -15.60 -21.09 0.84
N MET A 312 -16.24 -19.94 0.61
CA MET A 312 -15.71 -18.90 -0.29
C MET A 312 -14.34 -18.40 0.17
N CYS A 313 -14.17 -18.14 1.48
CA CYS A 313 -12.89 -17.67 2.02
C CYS A 313 -11.80 -18.74 1.89
N TYR A 314 -12.12 -20.01 2.19
CA TYR A 314 -11.19 -21.11 2.00
C TYR A 314 -10.75 -21.23 0.54
N GLU A 315 -11.68 -21.18 -0.42
CA GLU A 315 -11.36 -21.30 -1.83
C GLU A 315 -10.43 -20.17 -2.31
N MET A 316 -10.72 -18.92 -1.91
CA MET A 316 -9.90 -17.75 -2.28
C MET A 316 -8.48 -17.82 -1.71
N TYR A 317 -8.30 -18.39 -0.51
CA TYR A 317 -7.05 -18.36 0.24
C TYR A 317 -6.48 -19.74 0.57
N LYS A 318 -6.86 -20.79 -0.17
CA LYS A 318 -6.46 -22.18 0.11
C LYS A 318 -4.95 -22.36 0.27
N ASN A 319 -4.18 -21.63 -0.54
CA ASN A 319 -2.72 -21.68 -0.50
C ASN A 319 -2.17 -21.03 0.78
N ASP A 320 -2.82 -20.00 1.32
CA ASP A 320 -2.40 -19.42 2.60
C ASP A 320 -2.56 -20.44 3.73
N PHE A 321 -3.62 -21.25 3.70
CA PHE A 321 -3.79 -22.32 4.70
C PHE A 321 -2.68 -23.35 4.63
N VAL A 322 -2.32 -23.78 3.42
CA VAL A 322 -1.28 -24.79 3.21
C VAL A 322 0.12 -24.24 3.49
N VAL A 323 0.47 -23.10 2.91
CA VAL A 323 1.82 -22.51 2.97
C VAL A 323 2.18 -22.09 4.39
N PHE A 324 1.22 -21.52 5.14
CA PHE A 324 1.47 -21.03 6.49
C PHE A 324 1.00 -21.99 7.57
N ASP A 325 0.63 -23.23 7.22
CA ASP A 325 0.16 -24.24 8.18
C ASP A 325 -0.94 -23.69 9.10
N TYR A 326 -2.02 -23.20 8.49
CA TYR A 326 -3.25 -22.85 9.19
C TYR A 326 -4.27 -23.96 9.05
N SER A 327 -4.94 -24.28 10.16
CA SER A 327 -6.08 -25.18 10.12
C SER A 327 -7.24 -24.57 9.30
N PRO A 328 -7.80 -25.29 8.32
CA PRO A 328 -9.05 -24.89 7.66
C PRO A 328 -10.28 -25.16 8.53
N ILE A 329 -10.12 -25.87 9.64
CA ILE A 329 -11.20 -26.17 10.59
C ILE A 329 -11.35 -24.97 11.53
N MET A 330 -12.58 -24.46 11.65
CA MET A 330 -12.91 -23.37 12.57
C MET A 330 -13.38 -23.95 13.91
N GLU A 331 -12.44 -24.25 14.80
CA GLU A 331 -12.71 -24.90 16.11
C GLU A 331 -13.77 -24.17 16.96
N GLN A 332 -13.87 -22.85 16.82
CA GLN A 332 -14.84 -22.02 17.56
C GLN A 332 -16.28 -22.16 17.02
N ARG A 333 -16.48 -22.85 15.90
CA ARG A 333 -17.75 -23.02 15.20
C ARG A 333 -17.93 -24.47 14.74
N PRO A 334 -18.14 -25.41 15.68
CA PRO A 334 -18.31 -26.84 15.35
C PRO A 334 -19.56 -27.13 14.51
N ASP A 335 -20.50 -26.18 14.45
CA ASP A 335 -21.67 -26.22 13.56
C ASP A 335 -21.29 -26.06 12.07
N LEU A 336 -20.14 -25.45 11.79
CA LEU A 336 -19.63 -25.30 10.43
C LEU A 336 -18.77 -26.51 10.04
N LYS A 337 -19.08 -27.11 8.90
CA LYS A 337 -18.30 -28.19 8.32
C LYS A 337 -17.00 -27.64 7.76
N SER A 338 -15.90 -28.35 8.00
CA SER A 338 -14.63 -28.05 7.33
C SER A 338 -14.84 -28.04 5.81
N PRO A 339 -14.26 -27.08 5.08
CA PRO A 339 -14.25 -27.12 3.63
C PRO A 339 -13.64 -28.44 3.19
N THR A 340 -14.32 -29.17 2.30
CA THR A 340 -13.72 -30.35 1.67
C THR A 340 -12.56 -29.84 0.84
N ALA A 341 -11.33 -30.22 1.22
CA ALA A 341 -10.19 -29.99 0.36
C ALA A 341 -10.53 -30.61 -1.01
N PRO A 342 -10.46 -29.86 -2.12
CA PRO A 342 -10.63 -30.50 -3.42
C PRO A 342 -9.62 -31.64 -3.50
N THR A 343 -10.06 -32.79 -4.00
CA THR A 343 -9.24 -33.96 -4.32
C THR A 343 -8.27 -33.63 -5.45
N SER A 344 -7.43 -32.61 -5.25
CA SER A 344 -6.33 -32.31 -6.14
C SER A 344 -5.22 -33.32 -5.83
N PRO A 345 -4.54 -33.88 -6.84
CA PRO A 345 -3.44 -34.80 -6.63
C PRO A 345 -2.42 -34.15 -5.69
N ARG A 346 -2.14 -34.80 -4.56
CA ARG A 346 -1.27 -34.34 -3.46
C ARG A 346 0.19 -34.04 -3.86
N GLY A 347 0.53 -34.08 -5.15
CA GLY A 347 1.89 -34.28 -5.65
C GLY A 347 2.84 -33.08 -5.62
N SER A 348 2.40 -31.82 -5.57
CA SER A 348 3.34 -30.69 -5.79
C SER A 348 3.48 -29.69 -4.65
N LEU A 349 2.52 -29.55 -3.75
CA LEU A 349 2.58 -28.53 -2.67
C LEU A 349 3.18 -29.07 -1.36
N GLN A 350 3.21 -30.39 -1.18
CA GLN A 350 3.65 -31.05 0.07
C GLN A 350 5.15 -30.89 0.40
N ARG A 351 5.93 -30.23 -0.47
CA ARG A 351 7.36 -29.99 -0.24
C ARG A 351 7.77 -28.52 -0.32
N MET A 352 6.87 -27.59 0.00
CA MET A 352 7.29 -26.28 0.50
C MET A 352 7.73 -26.44 1.96
N VAL A 353 8.73 -27.29 2.17
CA VAL A 353 9.42 -27.41 3.45
C VAL A 353 10.05 -26.05 3.71
N ARG A 354 10.03 -25.63 4.97
CA ARG A 354 10.81 -24.54 5.56
C ARG A 354 12.29 -24.81 5.21
N ASN A 355 12.70 -24.48 3.99
CA ASN A 355 14.09 -24.60 3.57
C ASN A 355 14.81 -23.48 4.30
N SER A 356 15.26 -23.80 5.51
CA SER A 356 16.18 -23.01 6.33
C SER A 356 17.55 -22.82 5.68
N TYR A 357 17.75 -23.36 4.47
CA TYR A 357 18.91 -23.06 3.65
C TYR A 357 18.72 -21.70 2.98
N ARG A 358 19.58 -20.75 3.38
CA ARG A 358 20.04 -19.71 2.46
C ARG A 358 20.39 -20.43 1.15
N LEU A 359 19.53 -20.32 0.14
CA LEU A 359 19.91 -20.65 -1.23
C LEU A 359 21.24 -19.95 -1.49
N SER A 360 22.14 -20.57 -2.26
CA SER A 360 23.37 -19.88 -2.61
C SER A 360 23.00 -18.56 -3.31
N ILE A 361 23.82 -17.53 -3.13
CA ILE A 361 23.63 -16.21 -3.77
C ILE A 361 23.40 -16.38 -5.28
N GLU A 362 24.08 -17.35 -5.89
CA GLU A 362 23.99 -17.68 -7.29
C GLU A 362 22.60 -18.24 -7.70
N GLU A 363 22.00 -19.12 -6.89
CA GLU A 363 20.65 -19.64 -7.16
C GLU A 363 19.57 -18.56 -7.03
N GLN A 364 19.75 -17.60 -6.12
CA GLN A 364 18.82 -16.47 -5.97
C GLN A 364 18.98 -15.47 -7.11
N SER A 365 20.22 -15.13 -7.48
CA SER A 365 20.51 -14.23 -8.60
C SER A 365 19.97 -14.74 -9.94
N VAL A 366 20.20 -16.02 -10.27
CA VAL A 366 19.63 -16.67 -11.47
C VAL A 366 18.11 -16.61 -11.46
N ARG A 367 17.50 -16.78 -10.28
CA ARG A 367 16.04 -16.73 -10.13
C ARG A 367 15.48 -15.33 -10.31
N ILE A 368 16.16 -14.31 -9.80
CA ILE A 368 15.71 -12.93 -9.96
C ILE A 368 15.86 -12.49 -11.42
N GLU A 369 16.92 -12.90 -12.11
CA GLU A 369 17.04 -12.65 -13.54
C GLU A 369 15.95 -13.37 -14.35
N LYS A 370 15.55 -14.58 -13.94
CA LYS A 370 14.37 -15.26 -14.51
C LYS A 370 13.08 -14.47 -14.26
N ILE A 371 12.90 -13.87 -13.09
CA ILE A 371 11.73 -13.00 -12.78
C ILE A 371 11.74 -11.77 -13.70
N ARG A 372 12.92 -11.16 -13.93
CA ARG A 372 13.09 -9.99 -14.79
C ARG A 372 12.74 -10.31 -16.25
N THR A 373 13.36 -11.35 -16.79
CA THR A 373 13.19 -11.79 -18.19
C THR A 373 11.76 -12.31 -18.48
N SER A 374 11.16 -13.07 -17.57
CA SER A 374 9.76 -13.52 -17.70
C SER A 374 8.76 -12.35 -17.66
N GLY A 375 9.07 -11.28 -16.92
CA GLY A 375 8.30 -10.05 -16.89
C GLY A 375 8.31 -9.29 -18.22
N GLU A 376 9.45 -9.25 -18.90
CA GLU A 376 9.60 -8.59 -20.21
C GLU A 376 8.79 -9.30 -21.30
N MET A 377 8.79 -10.64 -21.32
CA MET A 377 8.02 -11.42 -22.29
C MET A 377 6.51 -11.24 -22.15
N SER A 378 5.99 -11.09 -20.93
CA SER A 378 4.56 -10.92 -20.68
C SER A 378 4.08 -9.46 -20.88
N GLY A 379 4.98 -8.47 -20.78
CA GLY A 379 4.65 -7.05 -20.80
C GLY A 379 4.42 -6.43 -22.18
N ASN A 380 4.89 -7.07 -23.26
CA ASN A 380 4.83 -6.49 -24.62
C ASN A 380 3.41 -6.36 -25.20
N GLY A 381 2.41 -7.09 -24.68
CA GLY A 381 1.03 -6.98 -25.16
C GLY A 381 0.23 -5.84 -24.52
N ALA A 382 0.42 -5.56 -23.22
CA ALA A 382 -0.44 -4.64 -22.46
C ALA A 382 0.12 -3.21 -22.39
N ASN A 383 1.45 -3.04 -22.36
CA ASN A 383 2.06 -1.71 -22.33
C ASN A 383 1.96 -1.00 -23.68
N HIS A 384 1.88 -1.75 -24.79
CA HIS A 384 1.75 -1.16 -26.12
C HIS A 384 0.38 -0.46 -26.30
N SER A 385 -0.70 -1.02 -25.76
CA SER A 385 -2.04 -0.40 -25.80
C SER A 385 -2.13 0.90 -24.96
N VAL A 386 -1.50 0.94 -23.79
CA VAL A 386 -1.53 2.14 -22.92
C VAL A 386 -0.56 3.21 -23.43
N ALA A 387 0.61 2.81 -23.95
CA ALA A 387 1.53 3.72 -24.63
C ALA A 387 0.88 4.32 -25.89
N MET A 388 0.19 3.50 -26.70
CA MET A 388 -0.58 3.97 -27.86
C MET A 388 -1.71 4.93 -27.46
N ALA A 389 -2.44 4.64 -26.38
CA ALA A 389 -3.49 5.54 -25.89
C ALA A 389 -2.92 6.86 -25.35
N ALA A 390 -1.81 6.82 -24.61
CA ALA A 390 -1.12 8.01 -24.11
C ALA A 390 -0.50 8.83 -25.26
N GLU A 391 0.10 8.18 -26.24
CA GLU A 391 0.66 8.81 -27.44
C GLU A 391 -0.45 9.39 -28.33
N THR A 392 -1.62 8.75 -28.40
CA THR A 392 -2.80 9.29 -29.11
C THR A 392 -3.32 10.55 -28.40
N ILE A 393 -3.49 10.50 -27.08
CA ILE A 393 -3.92 11.67 -26.28
C ILE A 393 -2.90 12.81 -26.38
N GLN A 394 -1.60 12.49 -26.40
CA GLN A 394 -0.55 13.49 -26.56
C GLN A 394 -0.53 14.10 -27.97
N LYS A 395 -0.72 13.29 -29.02
CA LYS A 395 -0.87 13.79 -30.40
C LYS A 395 -2.13 14.65 -30.58
N GLU A 396 -3.24 14.32 -29.92
CA GLU A 396 -4.46 15.14 -29.92
C GLU A 396 -4.27 16.47 -29.18
N LEU A 397 -3.53 16.47 -28.07
CA LEU A 397 -3.15 17.69 -27.34
C LEU A 397 -2.21 18.57 -28.16
N GLU A 398 -1.20 18.00 -28.81
CA GLU A 398 -0.26 18.72 -29.68
C GLU A 398 -0.98 19.27 -30.93
N ALA A 399 -1.91 18.51 -31.53
CA ALA A 399 -2.75 18.99 -32.62
C ALA A 399 -3.71 20.11 -32.19
N GLY A 400 -4.22 20.08 -30.95
CA GLY A 400 -5.01 21.17 -30.36
C GLY A 400 -4.18 22.42 -30.08
N LEU A 401 -2.91 22.26 -29.68
CA LEU A 401 -1.98 23.36 -29.44
C LEU A 401 -1.50 24.03 -30.74
N LEU A 402 -1.35 23.27 -31.82
CA LEU A 402 -1.05 23.81 -33.16
C LEU A 402 -2.22 24.63 -33.74
N ASN A 403 -3.47 24.21 -33.48
CA ASN A 403 -4.67 24.96 -33.89
C ASN A 403 -4.95 26.21 -33.03
N SER A 404 -4.44 26.29 -31.81
CA SER A 404 -4.54 27.49 -30.96
C SER A 404 -3.39 28.48 -31.20
N SER A 405 -2.23 27.99 -31.62
CA SER A 405 -1.08 28.85 -31.98
C SER A 405 -1.29 29.59 -33.32
N SER A 406 -2.10 29.08 -34.24
CA SER A 406 -2.45 29.80 -35.49
C SER A 406 -3.43 30.96 -35.27
N ARG A 407 -4.11 31.03 -34.12
CA ARG A 407 -4.98 32.14 -33.72
C ARG A 407 -4.30 33.22 -32.90
N ALA A 408 -3.09 32.98 -32.39
CA ALA A 408 -2.34 33.94 -31.59
C ALA A 408 -1.34 34.79 -32.41
N ALA A 409 -1.13 34.48 -33.70
CA ALA A 409 -0.11 35.12 -34.54
C ALA A 409 -0.55 36.44 -35.24
N THR A 410 -1.63 37.09 -34.82
CA THR A 410 -2.11 38.36 -35.43
C THR A 410 -2.15 39.57 -34.51
N ASN A 411 -1.58 39.54 -33.31
CA ASN A 411 -1.45 40.74 -32.49
C ASN A 411 -0.20 40.68 -31.61
N THR A 412 0.90 41.28 -32.05
CA THR A 412 1.68 42.30 -31.31
C THR A 412 3.02 42.60 -32.03
N LEU A 413 3.12 43.83 -32.53
CA LEU A 413 4.36 44.55 -32.85
C LEU A 413 4.38 45.81 -31.96
N ALA A 414 5.59 46.30 -31.68
CA ALA A 414 5.99 47.50 -30.91
C ALA A 414 6.32 47.24 -29.42
N GLU A 415 7.61 47.17 -29.06
CA GLU A 415 8.47 48.27 -28.52
C GLU A 415 8.32 48.38 -26.98
N ASN A 416 9.32 48.61 -26.12
CA ASN A 416 10.72 49.02 -26.24
C ASN A 416 11.48 48.64 -24.94
N ASP A 417 12.81 48.70 -25.04
CA ASP A 417 13.85 48.61 -24.00
C ASP A 417 13.65 49.49 -22.75
N VAL A 418 14.29 49.11 -21.63
CA VAL A 418 15.22 49.94 -20.81
C VAL A 418 15.78 49.14 -19.62
N ASP A 419 17.10 48.94 -19.67
CA ASP A 419 18.16 49.04 -18.65
C ASP A 419 17.99 48.66 -17.15
N ASN A 420 18.91 47.76 -16.75
CA ASN A 420 19.95 47.88 -15.70
C ASN A 420 19.63 48.09 -14.19
N SER A 421 20.23 47.20 -13.40
CA SER A 421 21.18 47.46 -12.30
C SER A 421 20.89 46.82 -10.92
N SER A 422 21.84 45.96 -10.54
CA SER A 422 22.61 45.94 -9.28
C SER A 422 22.01 45.50 -7.92
N ASN A 423 22.90 44.77 -7.21
CA ASN A 423 23.12 44.70 -5.76
C ASN A 423 22.09 43.96 -4.88
N ASN A 424 22.42 43.38 -3.72
CA ASN A 424 23.64 42.85 -3.07
C ASN A 424 23.14 42.26 -1.71
N ASN A 425 23.96 41.46 -1.05
CA ASN A 425 23.97 41.14 0.41
C ASN A 425 23.02 40.08 1.04
N ASN A 426 23.65 38.95 1.41
CA ASN A 426 23.96 38.49 2.78
C ASN A 426 23.01 38.75 3.96
N ASN A 427 22.64 37.65 4.65
CA ASN A 427 22.71 37.40 6.12
C ASN A 427 22.06 36.02 6.38
N VAL A 428 22.72 34.96 6.85
CA VAL A 428 23.32 34.69 8.17
C VAL A 428 22.46 35.15 9.35
N THR A 429 21.71 34.21 9.94
CA THR A 429 21.60 34.12 11.40
C THR A 429 21.26 32.69 11.83
N ALA A 430 22.12 32.16 12.67
CA ALA A 430 21.90 30.98 13.50
C ALA A 430 21.09 31.36 14.76
N ASN A 431 20.52 30.33 15.41
CA ASN A 431 20.03 30.20 16.79
C ASN A 431 18.68 29.46 16.77
N SER A 432 18.35 28.58 17.70
CA SER A 432 19.06 27.96 18.82
C SER A 432 18.13 26.83 19.27
N ALA A 433 18.70 25.68 19.62
CA ALA A 433 17.98 24.55 20.17
C ALA A 433 17.40 24.89 21.55
N THR A 434 16.16 24.45 21.79
CA THR A 434 15.60 24.29 23.13
C THR A 434 15.11 22.84 23.25
N GLU A 435 15.79 22.10 24.11
CA GLU A 435 15.39 20.81 24.66
C GLU A 435 14.09 20.97 25.47
N GLU A 436 13.08 20.18 25.17
CA GLU A 436 11.98 19.88 26.10
C GLU A 436 12.06 18.39 26.48
N GLN A 437 12.21 18.14 27.79
CA GLN A 437 12.06 16.83 28.40
C GLN A 437 10.59 16.36 28.35
N PRO A 438 10.31 15.07 28.12
CA PRO A 438 8.96 14.55 28.18
C PRO A 438 8.56 14.21 29.62
N THR A 439 7.43 14.74 30.05
CA THR A 439 6.70 14.32 31.26
C THR A 439 6.04 12.96 31.03
N ASP A 440 6.34 12.02 31.92
CA ASP A 440 5.62 10.77 32.14
C ASP A 440 4.13 11.01 32.38
N ASN A 441 3.28 10.21 31.72
CA ASN A 441 1.91 9.98 32.19
C ASN A 441 1.46 8.55 31.90
N ASN A 442 1.25 7.82 32.98
CA ASN A 442 0.54 6.54 33.09
C ASN A 442 -0.91 6.66 32.59
N VAL A 443 -1.38 5.71 31.76
CA VAL A 443 -2.65 4.92 31.83
C VAL A 443 -2.63 3.85 30.75
#